data_AF-A0A428HLM9-F1
#
_entry.id   AF-A0A428HLM9-F1
#
_cell.length_a   1.000
_cell.length_b   1.000
_cell.length_c   1.000
_cell.angle_alpha   90.00
_cell.angle_beta   90.00
_cell.angle_gamma   90.00
#
_symmetry.space_group_name_H-M   'P 1'
#
loop_
_entity.id
_entity.type
_entity.pdbx_description
1 polymer ?
#
loop_
_entity_poly.entity_id
_entity_poly.type
_entity_poly.pdbx_seq_one_letter_code
_entity_poly.pdbx_strand_id
1 'polypeptide(L)'
;MGKGRKVQRDWGKRSSLDQKKQRAFSHDGSRESSFEFSSKEKRRTESTGKPNGQFLAKSWLSRYASLLLIAAGLVGLISFLMMYMRPTFKSEGNQSAVSSVNTVPTESENKIKQLTEADSNLVDENRQIDFQIEDILQMVKTMKEPNVLPQDVVEKYGKASSGSIDNRVEDSQLVLLSYKLTGRKGVVNMHLRSTGGGMELSMVSADFLQNAEASITKTVDDYRSLIPKSDREGMEVKQAIEELGMPKTIYAFKPVKGEVDSISLSYSTTDNMTVSLFFYEVNGLYRLKSMMTSTV
;
A
#
# COMPACT_ATOMS: atom_id res chain seq x y z
N MET A 1 34.02 -53.51 28.95
CA MET A 1 34.09 -53.85 30.40
C MET A 1 33.56 -52.66 31.20
N GLY A 2 32.57 -52.87 32.08
CA GLY A 2 32.37 -52.06 33.30
C GLY A 2 31.34 -50.91 33.30
N LYS A 3 30.11 -51.23 33.75
CA LYS A 3 29.23 -50.53 34.76
C LYS A 3 28.99 -49.01 34.60
N GLY A 4 27.76 -48.51 34.38
CA GLY A 4 26.65 -48.35 35.37
C GLY A 4 26.74 -46.96 36.05
N ARG A 5 25.72 -46.09 36.21
CA ARG A 5 24.28 -46.21 36.50
C ARG A 5 23.55 -44.89 36.13
N LYS A 6 22.24 -44.99 35.86
CA LYS A 6 21.24 -43.89 35.86
C LYS A 6 20.83 -43.52 37.29
N VAL A 7 20.48 -42.25 37.54
CA VAL A 7 19.52 -41.86 38.59
C VAL A 7 18.63 -40.70 38.09
N GLN A 8 17.38 -41.07 37.82
CA GLN A 8 16.18 -40.25 37.75
C GLN A 8 15.71 -40.00 39.20
N ARG A 9 15.19 -38.81 39.52
CA ARG A 9 14.47 -38.58 40.77
C ARG A 9 13.16 -37.84 40.51
N ASP A 10 12.10 -38.64 40.47
CA ASP A 10 10.71 -38.25 40.70
C ASP A 10 10.53 -37.70 42.11
N TRP A 11 9.61 -36.75 42.25
CA TRP A 11 8.81 -36.58 43.47
C TRP A 11 7.34 -36.80 43.10
N GLY A 12 6.83 -37.99 43.43
CA GLY A 12 5.40 -38.23 43.66
C GLY A 12 4.97 -37.65 45.02
N LYS A 13 3.71 -37.68 45.48
CA LYS A 13 2.48 -38.39 45.08
C LYS A 13 1.31 -37.74 45.87
N ARG A 14 0.15 -37.64 45.22
CA ARG A 14 -1.24 -37.96 45.66
C ARG A 14 -1.75 -37.70 47.09
N SER A 15 -3.00 -37.21 47.16
CA SER A 15 -4.22 -37.99 47.51
C SER A 15 -5.44 -37.23 46.92
N SER A 16 -6.30 -37.76 46.03
CA SER A 16 -7.21 -38.92 46.07
C SER A 16 -8.36 -38.71 47.07
N LEU A 17 -9.58 -38.39 46.62
CA LEU A 17 -10.77 -39.26 46.52
C LEU A 17 -11.96 -38.27 46.71
N ASP A 18 -13.19 -38.41 46.25
CA ASP A 18 -13.89 -39.27 45.30
C ASP A 18 -15.37 -38.79 45.31
N GLN A 19 -16.14 -39.25 44.32
CA GLN A 19 -17.62 -39.32 44.29
C GLN A 19 -18.43 -38.02 44.12
N LYS A 20 -19.13 -37.78 43.00
CA LYS A 20 -20.23 -38.54 42.31
C LYS A 20 -21.61 -38.23 42.89
N LYS A 21 -22.58 -38.10 41.96
CA LYS A 21 -24.06 -38.01 42.09
C LYS A 21 -24.63 -36.59 42.21
N GLN A 22 -25.77 -36.21 41.62
CA GLN A 22 -26.67 -36.75 40.57
C GLN A 22 -27.86 -35.76 40.48
N ARG A 23 -28.47 -35.67 39.29
CA ARG A 23 -29.89 -35.29 39.02
C ARG A 23 -30.34 -33.86 39.35
N ALA A 24 -31.41 -33.31 38.79
CA ALA A 24 -32.19 -33.41 37.55
C ALA A 24 -33.44 -32.52 37.76
N PHE A 25 -34.00 -31.92 36.69
CA PHE A 25 -35.34 -31.30 36.58
C PHE A 25 -35.57 -30.01 37.41
N SER A 26 -36.37 -29.00 37.02
CA SER A 26 -37.47 -28.84 36.05
C SER A 26 -37.84 -27.35 35.83
N HIS A 27 -38.40 -27.08 34.65
CA HIS A 27 -39.43 -26.11 34.18
C HIS A 27 -40.07 -25.00 35.07
N ASP A 28 -40.48 -23.94 34.33
CA ASP A 28 -41.50 -22.88 34.57
C ASP A 28 -41.22 -21.83 35.67
N GLY A 29 -41.57 -20.54 35.57
CA GLY A 29 -42.37 -19.78 34.61
C GLY A 29 -42.85 -18.48 35.31
N SER A 30 -43.01 -17.40 34.53
CA SER A 30 -43.87 -16.21 34.78
C SER A 30 -43.43 -15.04 35.70
N ARG A 31 -43.47 -13.85 35.06
CA ARG A 31 -44.18 -12.59 35.41
C ARG A 31 -43.69 -11.59 36.48
N GLU A 32 -43.54 -10.36 35.96
CA GLU A 32 -44.02 -9.04 36.47
C GLU A 32 -43.47 -8.44 37.76
N SER A 33 -42.82 -7.28 37.61
CA SER A 33 -43.11 -6.03 38.36
C SER A 33 -42.33 -4.88 37.67
N SER A 34 -42.95 -4.08 36.80
CA SER A 34 -43.73 -2.87 37.10
C SER A 34 -43.00 -1.88 38.00
N PHE A 35 -42.42 -0.84 37.38
CA PHE A 35 -42.31 0.50 37.97
C PHE A 35 -42.48 1.53 36.85
N GLU A 36 -43.73 1.96 36.65
CA GLU A 36 -44.07 3.29 36.16
C GLU A 36 -44.63 4.08 37.34
N PHE A 37 -44.21 5.34 37.50
CA PHE A 37 -45.09 6.48 37.80
C PHE A 37 -44.29 7.75 37.43
N SER A 38 -44.65 8.49 36.36
CA SER A 38 -45.67 9.57 36.32
C SER A 38 -45.28 10.77 37.20
N SER A 39 -45.41 12.05 36.80
CA SER A 39 -46.05 12.73 35.66
C SER A 39 -45.86 14.25 35.86
N LYS A 40 -46.43 15.04 34.90
CA LYS A 40 -46.74 16.49 34.87
C LYS A 40 -45.81 17.25 33.92
N GLU A 41 -46.11 17.49 32.65
CA GLU A 41 -47.29 18.11 31.99
C GLU A 41 -47.64 19.53 32.46
N LYS A 42 -47.44 20.52 31.56
CA LYS A 42 -48.47 21.54 31.24
C LYS A 42 -48.24 22.29 29.91
N ARG A 43 -49.14 22.03 28.96
CA ARG A 43 -49.89 22.93 28.01
C ARG A 43 -49.12 23.94 27.14
N ARG A 44 -49.13 23.79 25.80
CA ARG A 44 -50.17 24.11 24.77
C ARG A 44 -50.19 25.60 24.34
N THR A 45 -49.93 25.81 23.05
CA THR A 45 -50.74 26.68 22.18
C THR A 45 -50.73 26.12 20.75
N GLU A 46 -51.93 25.87 20.23
CA GLU A 46 -52.22 25.53 18.83
C GLU A 46 -52.10 26.77 17.94
N SER A 47 -51.67 26.58 16.69
CA SER A 47 -52.15 27.36 15.56
C SER A 47 -52.23 26.43 14.34
N THR A 48 -53.41 26.46 13.72
CA THR A 48 -53.95 25.52 12.74
C THR A 48 -53.53 25.88 11.32
N GLY A 49 -53.10 24.90 10.53
CA GLY A 49 -52.88 25.02 9.07
C GLY A 49 -52.38 23.72 8.43
N LYS A 50 -53.32 22.91 7.93
CA LYS A 50 -53.21 21.57 7.30
C LYS A 50 -52.70 21.65 5.82
N PRO A 51 -52.47 20.53 5.10
CA PRO A 51 -51.20 19.81 5.01
C PRO A 51 -50.66 19.77 3.56
N ASN A 52 -49.37 19.47 3.35
CA ASN A 52 -48.98 18.79 2.12
C ASN A 52 -47.81 17.86 2.41
N GLY A 53 -48.10 16.56 2.30
CA GLY A 53 -47.15 15.49 2.51
C GLY A 53 -46.06 15.53 1.44
N GLN A 54 -44.82 15.60 1.89
CA GLN A 54 -43.64 15.22 1.12
C GLN A 54 -42.52 14.77 2.07
N PHE A 55 -42.88 13.94 3.04
CA PHE A 55 -41.93 13.00 3.62
C PHE A 55 -42.26 11.65 3.04
N LEU A 56 -41.36 11.14 2.19
CA LEU A 56 -41.10 9.75 1.80
C LEU A 56 -40.59 9.74 0.35
N ALA A 57 -39.26 9.74 0.18
CA ALA A 57 -38.49 9.20 -0.96
C ALA A 57 -37.22 10.02 -1.30
N LYS A 58 -36.29 10.24 -0.36
CA LYS A 58 -34.94 10.77 -0.71
C LYS A 58 -33.78 10.14 0.09
N SER A 59 -33.92 8.91 0.56
CA SER A 59 -32.84 8.23 1.32
C SER A 59 -31.99 7.28 0.46
N TRP A 60 -32.52 6.70 -0.62
CA TRP A 60 -31.80 5.65 -1.36
C TRP A 60 -30.85 6.18 -2.44
N LEU A 61 -31.17 7.31 -3.09
CA LEU A 61 -30.37 7.88 -4.18
C LEU A 61 -29.01 8.46 -3.74
N SER A 62 -28.87 8.81 -2.45
CA SER A 62 -27.63 9.38 -1.90
C SER A 62 -26.47 8.39 -1.88
N ARG A 63 -26.73 7.09 -1.67
CA ARG A 63 -25.68 6.07 -1.61
C ARG A 63 -25.09 5.74 -2.99
N TYR A 64 -25.90 5.82 -4.04
CA TYR A 64 -25.44 5.61 -5.42
C TYR A 64 -24.63 6.81 -5.94
N ALA A 65 -24.97 8.04 -5.56
CA ALA A 65 -24.20 9.22 -5.93
C ALA A 65 -22.77 9.19 -5.33
N SER A 66 -22.64 8.74 -4.08
CA SER A 66 -21.34 8.56 -3.43
C SER A 66 -20.53 7.41 -4.06
N LEU A 67 -21.17 6.28 -4.39
CA LEU A 67 -20.52 5.17 -5.10
C LEU A 67 -20.02 5.58 -6.50
N LEU A 68 -20.79 6.40 -7.23
CA LEU A 68 -20.39 6.92 -8.53
C LEU A 68 -19.22 7.91 -8.44
N LEU A 69 -19.17 8.74 -7.39
CA LEU A 69 -18.02 9.62 -7.11
C LEU A 69 -16.76 8.83 -6.75
N ILE A 70 -16.89 7.76 -5.95
CA ILE A 70 -15.77 6.88 -5.60
C ILE A 70 -15.28 6.11 -6.84
N ALA A 71 -16.20 5.61 -7.67
CA ALA A 71 -15.86 4.92 -8.91
C ALA A 71 -15.17 5.84 -9.93
N ALA A 72 -15.64 7.08 -10.09
CA ALA A 72 -15.01 8.08 -10.94
C ALA A 72 -13.60 8.47 -10.43
N GLY A 73 -13.43 8.57 -9.10
CA GLY A 73 -12.11 8.79 -8.48
C GLY A 73 -11.14 7.64 -8.73
N LEU A 74 -11.60 6.40 -8.65
CA LEU A 74 -10.78 5.21 -8.91
C LEU A 74 -10.34 5.12 -10.38
N VAL A 75 -11.26 5.39 -11.32
CA VAL A 75 -10.97 5.36 -12.76
C VAL A 75 -10.01 6.50 -13.14
N GLY A 76 -10.12 7.67 -12.51
CA GLY A 76 -9.16 8.76 -12.65
C GLY A 76 -7.76 8.38 -12.15
N LEU A 77 -7.67 7.73 -10.99
CA LEU A 77 -6.41 7.24 -10.42
C LEU A 77 -5.75 6.19 -11.32
N ILE A 78 -6.53 5.23 -11.84
CA ILE A 78 -6.04 4.18 -12.75
C ILE A 78 -5.60 4.77 -14.09
N SER A 79 -6.35 5.72 -14.65
CA SER A 79 -5.99 6.40 -15.91
C SER A 79 -4.71 7.23 -15.74
N PHE A 80 -4.56 7.87 -14.58
CA PHE A 80 -3.34 8.60 -14.22
C PHE A 80 -2.15 7.65 -14.07
N LEU A 81 -2.31 6.51 -13.38
CA LEU A 81 -1.26 5.49 -13.30
C LEU A 81 -0.87 4.95 -14.69
N MET A 82 -1.85 4.63 -15.55
CA MET A 82 -1.63 4.10 -16.90
C MET A 82 -0.93 5.08 -17.84
N MET A 83 -1.16 6.39 -17.68
CA MET A 83 -0.50 7.42 -18.49
C MET A 83 1.01 7.53 -18.17
N TYR A 84 1.41 7.28 -16.92
CA TYR A 84 2.81 7.32 -16.49
C TYR A 84 3.52 5.96 -16.56
N MET A 85 2.78 4.86 -16.62
CA MET A 85 3.32 3.49 -16.76
C MET A 85 3.42 3.00 -18.20
N ARG A 86 3.19 3.84 -19.23
CA ARG A 86 3.35 3.41 -20.63
C ARG A 86 4.80 2.93 -20.85
N PRO A 87 5.02 1.64 -21.11
CA PRO A 87 6.32 1.18 -21.56
C PRO A 87 6.38 1.55 -23.04
N THR A 88 7.31 2.43 -23.42
CA THR A 88 7.63 2.65 -24.84
C THR A 88 8.41 1.43 -25.35
N PHE A 89 7.73 0.30 -25.55
CA PHE A 89 8.22 -0.75 -26.44
C PHE A 89 7.97 -0.28 -27.87
N LYS A 90 8.98 0.35 -28.47
CA LYS A 90 9.04 0.46 -29.93
C LYS A 90 9.32 -0.95 -30.46
N SER A 91 8.29 -1.58 -31.02
CA SER A 91 8.47 -2.78 -31.84
C SER A 91 9.27 -2.38 -33.09
N GLU A 92 10.46 -2.94 -33.24
CA GLU A 92 11.11 -3.04 -34.55
C GLU A 92 10.25 -3.93 -35.46
N GLY A 93 10.06 -3.49 -36.70
CA GLY A 93 9.17 -4.14 -37.67
C GLY A 93 9.05 -3.33 -38.95
N ASN A 94 10.09 -3.42 -39.77
CA ASN A 94 10.33 -2.82 -41.09
C ASN A 94 9.10 -2.65 -42.01
N GLN A 95 8.89 -1.43 -42.54
CA GLN A 95 8.55 -1.18 -43.98
C GLN A 95 9.02 0.22 -44.44
N SER A 96 9.99 0.20 -45.36
CA SER A 96 10.20 1.06 -46.53
C SER A 96 10.25 2.60 -46.44
N ALA A 97 11.49 3.10 -46.52
CA ALA A 97 11.97 4.19 -47.39
C ALA A 97 11.02 5.34 -47.75
N VAL A 98 11.17 6.46 -47.04
CA VAL A 98 11.14 7.80 -47.66
C VAL A 98 12.34 8.58 -47.12
N SER A 99 13.21 8.97 -48.05
CA SER A 99 14.32 9.90 -47.80
C SER A 99 13.77 11.26 -47.38
N SER A 100 14.08 11.70 -46.16
CA SER A 100 14.08 13.12 -45.83
C SER A 100 15.00 13.39 -44.64
N VAL A 101 16.16 13.97 -44.97
CA VAL A 101 16.98 14.89 -44.18
C VAL A 101 17.19 14.52 -42.70
N ASN A 102 18.40 14.00 -42.41
CA ASN A 102 18.97 13.95 -41.07
C ASN A 102 19.12 15.38 -40.51
N THR A 103 18.12 15.89 -39.81
CA THR A 103 18.35 16.81 -38.69
C THR A 103 18.57 15.95 -37.45
N VAL A 104 19.83 15.80 -37.06
CA VAL A 104 20.19 15.34 -35.71
C VAL A 104 19.54 16.33 -34.74
N PRO A 105 18.61 15.92 -33.87
CA PRO A 105 18.05 16.82 -32.88
C PRO A 105 19.19 17.28 -31.98
N THR A 106 19.44 18.59 -31.96
CA THR A 106 20.32 19.19 -30.97
C THR A 106 19.78 18.83 -29.59
N GLU A 107 20.65 18.38 -28.69
CA GLU A 107 20.33 17.93 -27.33
C GLU A 107 19.46 18.93 -26.53
N SER A 108 19.46 20.20 -26.94
CA SER A 108 18.65 21.30 -26.40
C SER A 108 17.14 21.20 -26.62
N GLU A 109 16.64 20.36 -27.53
CA GLU A 109 15.19 20.21 -27.77
C GLU A 109 14.55 19.16 -26.85
N ASN A 110 15.34 18.27 -26.26
CA ASN A 110 14.82 17.22 -25.41
C ASN A 110 14.70 17.73 -23.97
N LYS A 111 13.49 18.10 -23.56
CA LYS A 111 13.19 18.56 -22.19
C LYS A 111 13.37 17.46 -21.12
N ILE A 112 13.72 16.23 -21.52
CA ILE A 112 14.20 15.18 -20.62
C ILE A 112 15.69 14.97 -20.84
N LYS A 113 16.49 15.22 -19.80
CA LYS A 113 17.92 14.92 -19.73
C LYS A 113 18.12 13.57 -19.03
N GLN A 114 18.85 12.65 -19.66
CA GLN A 114 19.34 11.44 -18.98
C GLN A 114 20.58 11.80 -18.15
N LEU A 115 20.69 11.27 -16.94
CA LEU A 115 21.89 11.43 -16.12
C LEU A 115 22.96 10.46 -16.61
N THR A 116 24.17 10.97 -16.83
CA THR A 116 25.32 10.21 -17.35
C THR A 116 26.49 10.27 -16.38
N GLU A 117 27.63 9.65 -16.70
CA GLU A 117 28.87 9.81 -15.91
C GLU A 117 29.29 11.28 -15.70
N ALA A 118 28.92 12.20 -16.60
CA ALA A 118 29.15 13.63 -16.41
C ALA A 118 28.40 14.19 -15.18
N ASP A 119 27.27 13.58 -14.82
CA ASP A 119 26.48 13.86 -13.61
C ASP A 119 26.93 12.94 -12.44
N SER A 120 28.25 12.69 -12.34
CA SER A 120 28.86 11.77 -11.36
C SER A 120 28.56 12.11 -9.90
N ASN A 121 28.08 13.31 -9.59
CA ASN A 121 27.63 13.67 -8.25
C ASN A 121 26.32 12.94 -7.86
N LEU A 122 25.53 12.48 -8.83
CA LEU A 122 24.27 11.79 -8.60
C LEU A 122 24.33 10.31 -9.00
N VAL A 123 25.00 9.98 -10.11
CA VAL A 123 24.99 8.64 -10.70
C VAL A 123 26.36 8.00 -10.83
N ASP A 124 26.39 6.67 -10.78
CA ASP A 124 27.51 5.79 -11.12
C ASP A 124 26.93 4.52 -11.74
N GLU A 125 27.10 4.33 -13.05
CA GLU A 125 26.41 3.28 -13.84
C GLU A 125 26.68 1.85 -13.36
N ASN A 126 27.85 1.65 -12.75
CA ASN A 126 28.34 0.37 -12.25
C ASN A 126 27.90 0.12 -10.80
N ARG A 127 27.29 1.12 -10.14
CA ARG A 127 26.85 1.03 -8.76
C ARG A 127 25.73 -0.01 -8.62
N GLN A 128 25.90 -0.87 -7.63
CA GLN A 128 24.88 -1.77 -7.12
C GLN A 128 24.81 -1.62 -5.60
N ILE A 129 23.61 -1.73 -5.05
CA ILE A 129 23.35 -1.56 -3.62
C ILE A 129 22.50 -2.73 -3.13
N ASP A 130 22.81 -3.28 -1.95
CA ASP A 130 22.02 -4.36 -1.34
C ASP A 130 21.08 -3.75 -0.28
N PHE A 131 20.03 -3.06 -0.74
CA PHE A 131 19.00 -2.53 0.15
C PHE A 131 18.22 -3.65 0.83
N GLN A 132 18.01 -3.50 2.14
CA GLN A 132 17.05 -4.29 2.91
C GLN A 132 15.64 -3.69 2.79
N ILE A 133 14.62 -4.44 3.21
CA ILE A 133 13.25 -3.94 3.26
C ILE A 133 13.14 -2.71 4.17
N GLU A 134 13.85 -2.73 5.29
CA GLU A 134 13.88 -1.63 6.24
C GLU A 134 14.36 -0.33 5.60
N ASP A 135 15.34 -0.41 4.68
CA ASP A 135 15.82 0.76 3.93
C ASP A 135 14.70 1.34 3.05
N ILE A 136 13.95 0.48 2.37
CA ILE A 136 12.83 0.89 1.51
C ILE A 136 11.71 1.51 2.35
N LEU A 137 11.36 0.91 3.48
CA LEU A 137 10.38 1.48 4.41
C LEU A 137 10.85 2.82 4.98
N GLN A 138 12.16 3.00 5.18
CA GLN A 138 12.74 4.26 5.60
C GLN A 138 12.70 5.32 4.49
N MET A 139 12.90 4.94 3.23
CA MET A 139 12.70 5.84 2.07
C MET A 139 11.25 6.34 2.02
N VAL A 140 10.27 5.45 2.23
CA VAL A 140 8.85 5.82 2.29
C VAL A 140 8.57 6.80 3.43
N LYS A 141 9.19 6.62 4.60
CA LYS A 141 9.07 7.59 5.70
C LYS A 141 9.61 8.97 5.31
N THR A 142 10.74 9.03 4.59
CA THR A 142 11.33 10.29 4.12
C THR A 142 10.43 11.03 3.10
N MET A 143 9.45 10.37 2.47
CA MET A 143 8.45 11.07 1.64
C MET A 143 7.60 12.08 2.42
N LYS A 144 7.51 11.95 3.75
CA LYS A 144 6.83 12.92 4.63
C LYS A 144 7.67 14.15 4.92
N GLU A 145 8.97 14.09 4.69
CA GLU A 145 9.89 15.21 4.89
C GLU A 145 9.73 16.21 3.74
N PRO A 146 9.61 17.52 4.02
CA PRO A 146 9.65 18.55 2.98
C PRO A 146 11.09 18.80 2.53
N ASN A 147 11.26 19.36 1.34
CA ASN A 147 12.54 19.89 0.85
C ASN A 147 13.65 18.85 0.69
N VAL A 148 13.30 17.61 0.36
CA VAL A 148 14.25 16.54 0.04
C VAL A 148 14.82 16.78 -1.36
N LEU A 149 16.13 16.98 -1.45
CA LEU A 149 16.86 17.16 -2.70
C LEU A 149 17.47 15.84 -3.18
N PRO A 150 17.79 15.69 -4.48
CA PRO A 150 18.49 14.51 -5.00
C PRO A 150 19.83 14.25 -4.31
N GLN A 151 20.53 15.30 -3.88
CA GLN A 151 21.80 15.21 -3.17
C GLN A 151 21.63 14.57 -1.79
N ASP A 152 20.55 14.90 -1.07
CA ASP A 152 20.26 14.31 0.25
C ASP A 152 20.01 12.80 0.13
N VAL A 153 19.33 12.38 -0.95
CA VAL A 153 19.11 10.96 -1.26
C VAL A 153 20.44 10.26 -1.53
N VAL A 154 21.33 10.89 -2.30
CA VAL A 154 22.64 10.32 -2.64
C VAL A 154 23.59 10.27 -1.44
N GLU A 155 23.55 11.27 -0.58
CA GLU A 155 24.33 11.27 0.66
C GLU A 155 23.89 10.13 1.59
N LYS A 156 22.58 9.90 1.69
CA LYS A 156 22.00 8.89 2.57
C LYS A 156 22.13 7.46 2.04
N TYR A 157 21.88 7.26 0.75
CA TYR A 157 21.76 5.92 0.16
C TYR A 157 22.85 5.59 -0.85
N GLY A 158 23.75 6.54 -1.14
CA GLY A 158 24.75 6.42 -2.20
C GLY A 158 24.23 6.84 -3.58
N LYS A 159 25.15 6.87 -4.54
CA LYS A 159 24.84 7.23 -5.93
C LYS A 159 23.87 6.24 -6.56
N ALA A 160 22.98 6.74 -7.40
CA ALA A 160 22.09 5.91 -8.20
C ALA A 160 22.85 5.27 -9.37
N SER A 161 22.34 4.14 -9.86
CA SER A 161 22.91 3.48 -11.04
C SER A 161 22.51 4.13 -12.36
N SER A 162 21.44 4.91 -12.35
CA SER A 162 20.97 5.71 -13.49
C SER A 162 19.94 6.72 -12.99
N GLY A 163 19.54 7.65 -13.86
CA GLY A 163 18.46 8.58 -13.55
C GLY A 163 18.16 9.52 -14.69
N SER A 164 17.18 10.40 -14.50
CA SER A 164 16.80 11.40 -15.49
C SER A 164 16.20 12.64 -14.83
N ILE A 165 16.29 13.77 -15.51
CA ILE A 165 15.65 15.03 -15.13
C ILE A 165 14.67 15.42 -16.25
N ASP A 166 13.39 15.54 -15.92
CA ASP A 166 12.33 16.03 -16.80
C ASP A 166 11.94 17.46 -16.41
N ASN A 167 12.12 18.40 -17.34
CA ASN A 167 11.75 19.81 -17.22
C ASN A 167 10.73 20.21 -18.29
N ARG A 168 9.84 19.29 -18.70
CA ARG A 168 8.83 19.56 -19.74
C ARG A 168 7.84 20.64 -19.35
N VAL A 169 7.50 20.68 -18.06
CA VAL A 169 6.58 21.63 -17.47
C VAL A 169 7.37 22.81 -16.92
N GLU A 170 6.97 24.02 -17.30
CA GLU A 170 7.61 25.24 -16.81
C GLU A 170 7.51 25.33 -15.28
N ASP A 171 8.58 25.78 -14.62
CA ASP A 171 8.72 25.83 -13.16
C ASP A 171 8.50 24.50 -12.42
N SER A 172 8.59 23.37 -13.14
CA SER A 172 8.46 22.04 -12.56
C SER A 172 9.56 21.12 -13.08
N GLN A 173 10.24 20.47 -12.14
CA GLN A 173 11.24 19.46 -12.42
C GLN A 173 10.84 18.14 -11.77
N LEU A 174 11.02 17.04 -12.51
CA LEU A 174 10.93 15.68 -12.00
C LEU A 174 12.29 15.00 -12.15
N VAL A 175 12.84 14.52 -11.05
CA VAL A 175 14.11 13.78 -11.00
C VAL A 175 13.83 12.33 -10.66
N LEU A 176 14.30 11.43 -11.51
CA LEU A 176 14.30 9.99 -11.26
C LEU A 176 15.71 9.56 -10.86
N LEU A 177 15.83 8.84 -9.75
CA LEU A 177 17.01 8.10 -9.34
C LEU A 177 16.68 6.60 -9.29
N SER A 178 17.44 5.80 -10.04
CA SER A 178 17.23 4.35 -10.16
C SER A 178 18.45 3.59 -9.62
N TYR A 179 18.20 2.64 -8.72
CA TYR A 179 19.20 1.86 -8.02
C TYR A 179 19.09 0.39 -8.39
N LYS A 180 20.09 -0.15 -9.08
CA LYS A 180 20.24 -1.60 -9.30
C LYS A 180 20.54 -2.30 -7.97
N LEU A 181 19.78 -3.34 -7.67
CA LEU A 181 20.05 -4.18 -6.51
C LEU A 181 21.16 -5.19 -6.78
N THR A 182 22.04 -5.38 -5.80
CA THR A 182 23.16 -6.33 -5.87
C THR A 182 22.69 -7.73 -6.26
N GLY A 183 23.40 -8.36 -7.19
CA GLY A 183 23.10 -9.73 -7.63
C GLY A 183 21.89 -9.82 -8.56
N ARG A 184 21.50 -8.71 -9.22
CA ARG A 184 20.34 -8.63 -10.12
C ARG A 184 19.03 -9.00 -9.41
N LYS A 185 18.95 -8.67 -8.11
CA LYS A 185 17.76 -8.96 -7.29
C LYS A 185 16.57 -8.06 -7.63
N GLY A 186 16.78 -6.93 -8.31
CA GLY A 186 15.72 -5.96 -8.57
C GLY A 186 16.22 -4.55 -8.82
N VAL A 187 15.29 -3.59 -8.78
CA VAL A 187 15.54 -2.15 -8.92
C VAL A 187 14.70 -1.39 -7.89
N VAL A 188 15.28 -0.34 -7.31
CA VAL A 188 14.56 0.66 -6.51
C VAL A 188 14.57 1.99 -7.26
N ASN A 189 13.41 2.63 -7.42
CA ASN A 189 13.25 3.93 -8.04
C ASN A 189 12.74 4.96 -7.05
N MET A 190 13.32 6.15 -7.09
CA MET A 190 12.90 7.32 -6.31
C MET A 190 12.60 8.47 -7.25
N HIS A 191 11.39 9.02 -7.16
CA HIS A 191 11.00 10.20 -7.95
C HIS A 191 10.90 11.41 -7.05
N LEU A 192 11.71 12.42 -7.31
CA LEU A 192 11.62 13.71 -6.66
C LEU A 192 10.93 14.69 -7.60
N ARG A 193 10.05 15.54 -7.08
CA ARG A 193 9.39 16.58 -7.88
C ARG A 193 9.56 17.96 -7.25
N SER A 194 9.57 18.98 -8.08
CA SER A 194 9.46 20.37 -7.62
C SER A 194 8.10 20.65 -7.00
N THR A 195 8.13 21.46 -5.97
CA THR A 195 6.99 22.03 -5.25
C THR A 195 7.23 23.53 -5.07
N GLY A 196 6.22 24.28 -4.64
CA GLY A 196 6.38 25.71 -4.35
C GLY A 196 7.38 26.04 -3.22
N GLY A 197 7.89 25.04 -2.49
CA GLY A 197 8.85 25.21 -1.38
C GLY A 197 10.24 24.60 -1.60
N GLY A 198 10.47 23.91 -2.72
CA GLY A 198 11.68 23.12 -2.95
C GLY A 198 11.37 21.83 -3.73
N MET A 199 12.15 20.77 -3.53
CA MET A 199 11.80 19.43 -4.04
C MET A 199 11.25 18.53 -2.94
N GLU A 200 10.52 17.51 -3.31
CA GLU A 200 10.11 16.45 -2.39
C GLU A 200 10.15 15.08 -3.04
N LEU A 201 10.35 14.04 -2.22
CA LEU A 201 10.24 12.66 -2.65
C LEU A 201 8.76 12.29 -2.83
N SER A 202 8.36 12.09 -4.08
CA SER A 202 6.96 11.89 -4.50
C SER A 202 6.60 10.43 -4.76
N MET A 203 7.58 9.58 -5.02
CA MET A 203 7.38 8.16 -5.25
C MET A 203 8.60 7.37 -4.81
N VAL A 204 8.34 6.23 -4.19
CA VAL A 204 9.33 5.16 -3.96
C VAL A 204 8.72 3.88 -4.52
N SER A 205 9.43 3.21 -5.43
CA SER A 205 9.07 1.88 -5.89
C SER A 205 10.26 0.93 -5.79
N ALA A 206 9.97 -0.34 -5.51
CA ALA A 206 10.95 -1.40 -5.47
C ALA A 206 10.37 -2.63 -6.17
N ASP A 207 11.05 -3.09 -7.22
CA ASP A 207 10.68 -4.29 -7.97
C ASP A 207 11.72 -5.37 -7.71
N PHE A 208 11.30 -6.50 -7.15
CA PHE A 208 12.15 -7.63 -6.80
C PHE A 208 11.97 -8.78 -7.81
N LEU A 209 13.07 -9.13 -8.50
CA LEU A 209 13.08 -10.11 -9.58
C LEU A 209 13.25 -11.56 -9.10
N GLN A 210 14.14 -11.80 -8.13
CA GLN A 210 14.53 -13.18 -7.74
C GLN A 210 13.80 -13.72 -6.50
N ASN A 211 13.11 -12.85 -5.75
CA ASN A 211 12.47 -13.24 -4.48
C ASN A 211 11.01 -13.69 -4.65
N ALA A 212 10.43 -13.56 -5.84
CA ALA A 212 8.99 -13.75 -6.06
C ALA A 212 8.57 -15.20 -6.31
N GLU A 213 9.45 -16.08 -6.83
CA GLU A 213 9.05 -17.43 -7.26
C GLU A 213 9.23 -18.50 -6.17
N ALA A 214 10.18 -18.33 -5.25
CA ALA A 214 10.56 -19.39 -4.31
C ALA A 214 9.55 -19.65 -3.18
N SER A 215 8.48 -18.87 -3.06
CA SER A 215 7.57 -18.89 -1.90
C SER A 215 6.08 -18.73 -2.24
N ILE A 216 5.70 -18.86 -3.52
CA ILE A 216 4.29 -18.75 -3.93
C ILE A 216 3.50 -19.92 -3.34
N THR A 217 2.83 -19.65 -2.22
CA THR A 217 2.14 -20.66 -1.40
C THR A 217 0.70 -20.26 -1.07
N LYS A 218 0.30 -19.04 -1.42
CA LYS A 218 -1.00 -18.46 -1.07
C LYS A 218 -1.87 -18.27 -2.31
N THR A 219 -3.15 -18.57 -2.15
CA THR A 219 -4.23 -18.32 -3.11
C THR A 219 -4.74 -16.88 -2.98
N VAL A 220 -5.52 -16.40 -3.94
CA VAL A 220 -6.23 -15.12 -3.83
C VAL A 220 -7.15 -15.07 -2.60
N ASP A 221 -7.80 -16.18 -2.27
CA ASP A 221 -8.71 -16.25 -1.12
C ASP A 221 -7.96 -16.16 0.21
N ASP A 222 -6.74 -16.69 0.29
CA ASP A 222 -5.88 -16.52 1.47
C ASP A 222 -5.61 -15.02 1.72
N TYR A 223 -5.27 -14.25 0.69
CA TYR A 223 -5.08 -12.81 0.81
C TYR A 223 -6.39 -12.08 1.14
N ARG A 224 -7.51 -12.50 0.56
CA ARG A 224 -8.83 -11.92 0.83
C ARG A 224 -9.24 -12.07 2.30
N SER A 225 -8.83 -13.17 2.93
CA SER A 225 -9.08 -13.40 4.36
C SER A 225 -8.38 -12.40 5.29
N LEU A 226 -7.33 -11.71 4.81
CA LEU A 226 -6.56 -10.72 5.55
C LEU A 226 -7.23 -9.35 5.62
N ILE A 227 -8.18 -9.07 4.70
CA ILE A 227 -8.84 -7.77 4.63
C ILE A 227 -9.66 -7.56 5.91
N PRO A 228 -9.41 -6.47 6.66
CA PRO A 228 -10.08 -6.27 7.94
C PRO A 228 -11.58 -6.09 7.74
N LYS A 229 -12.34 -6.64 8.70
CA LYS A 229 -13.77 -6.32 8.85
C LYS A 229 -13.91 -4.88 9.35
N SER A 230 -15.07 -4.26 9.12
CA SER A 230 -15.31 -2.84 9.34
C SER A 230 -15.05 -2.35 10.77
N ASP A 231 -15.04 -3.24 11.75
CA ASP A 231 -14.83 -2.99 13.18
C ASP A 231 -13.37 -3.19 13.65
N ARG A 232 -12.45 -3.55 12.74
CA ARG A 232 -11.06 -3.87 13.08
C ARG A 232 -10.07 -3.10 12.24
N GLU A 233 -8.94 -2.75 12.83
CA GLU A 233 -7.80 -2.24 12.07
C GLU A 233 -7.11 -3.40 11.33
N GLY A 234 -6.60 -3.10 10.13
CA GLY A 234 -5.80 -4.06 9.37
C GLY A 234 -4.38 -4.17 9.92
N MET A 235 -3.67 -5.21 9.48
CA MET A 235 -2.24 -5.37 9.77
C MET A 235 -1.41 -4.21 9.25
N GLU A 236 -0.27 -3.96 9.87
CA GLU A 236 0.70 -2.96 9.40
C GLU A 236 1.54 -3.50 8.23
N VAL A 237 2.12 -2.60 7.43
CA VAL A 237 3.01 -2.97 6.31
C VAL A 237 4.14 -3.89 6.75
N LYS A 238 4.83 -3.58 7.86
CA LYS A 238 5.94 -4.41 8.34
C LYS A 238 5.46 -5.80 8.74
N GLN A 239 4.36 -5.87 9.48
CA GLN A 239 3.73 -7.13 9.86
C GLN A 239 3.33 -7.96 8.64
N ALA A 240 2.77 -7.33 7.61
CA ALA A 240 2.40 -8.01 6.37
C ALA A 240 3.62 -8.64 5.67
N ILE A 241 4.75 -7.93 5.60
CA ILE A 241 5.97 -8.48 4.99
C ILE A 241 6.55 -9.63 5.84
N GLU A 242 6.50 -9.52 7.17
CA GLU A 242 6.93 -10.58 8.09
C GLU A 242 6.06 -11.85 7.96
N GLU A 243 4.74 -11.72 7.82
CA GLU A 243 3.80 -12.85 7.74
C GLU A 243 3.64 -13.44 6.32
N LEU A 244 3.74 -12.60 5.28
CA LEU A 244 3.47 -12.97 3.88
C LEU A 244 4.77 -13.17 3.09
N GLY A 245 5.91 -12.80 3.67
CA GLY A 245 7.20 -12.82 3.00
C GLY A 245 7.43 -11.60 2.11
N MET A 246 8.53 -11.67 1.37
CA MET A 246 8.98 -10.60 0.48
C MET A 246 7.95 -10.37 -0.64
N PRO A 247 7.45 -9.14 -0.81
CA PRO A 247 6.61 -8.81 -1.95
C PRO A 247 7.44 -8.82 -3.25
N LYS A 248 6.74 -8.98 -4.38
CA LYS A 248 7.31 -8.77 -5.72
C LYS A 248 7.54 -7.29 -5.98
N THR A 249 6.61 -6.44 -5.56
CA THR A 249 6.72 -4.99 -5.73
C THR A 249 6.26 -4.28 -4.47
N ILE A 250 6.99 -3.24 -4.08
CA ILE A 250 6.55 -2.20 -3.14
C ILE A 250 6.37 -0.92 -3.92
N TYR A 251 5.25 -0.24 -3.71
CA TYR A 251 5.00 1.04 -4.34
C TYR A 251 4.33 1.99 -3.36
N ALA A 252 4.96 3.15 -3.13
CA ALA A 252 4.45 4.23 -2.31
C ALA A 252 4.38 5.51 -3.13
N PHE A 253 3.26 6.22 -3.03
CA PHE A 253 3.02 7.43 -3.81
C PHE A 253 2.49 8.55 -2.93
N LYS A 254 3.01 9.76 -3.16
CA LYS A 254 2.56 11.00 -2.55
C LYS A 254 1.90 11.88 -3.63
N PRO A 255 0.60 12.18 -3.56
CA PRO A 255 -0.06 13.12 -4.47
C PRO A 255 0.46 14.54 -4.24
N VAL A 256 0.29 15.42 -5.25
CA VAL A 256 0.87 16.79 -5.30
C VAL A 256 0.56 17.66 -4.08
N LYS A 257 -0.52 17.36 -3.35
CA LYS A 257 -0.96 18.12 -2.16
C LYS A 257 -1.43 17.20 -1.03
N GLY A 258 -0.57 16.29 -0.57
CA GLY A 258 -0.94 15.39 0.52
C GLY A 258 0.23 14.68 1.18
N GLU A 259 -0.09 13.91 2.21
CA GLU A 259 0.79 12.91 2.79
C GLU A 259 0.91 11.71 1.84
N VAL A 260 1.75 10.73 2.17
CA VAL A 260 1.84 9.51 1.37
C VAL A 260 0.45 8.84 1.38
N ASP A 261 -0.17 8.78 0.21
CA ASP A 261 -1.58 8.42 0.02
C ASP A 261 -1.80 6.94 0.29
N SER A 262 -0.93 6.11 -0.26
CA SER A 262 -0.95 4.68 -0.03
C SER A 262 0.42 4.05 -0.20
N ILE A 263 0.60 2.93 0.48
CA ILE A 263 1.65 1.95 0.22
C ILE A 263 0.95 0.71 -0.31
N SER A 264 1.46 0.16 -1.41
CA SER A 264 0.97 -1.10 -1.95
C SER A 264 2.08 -2.15 -1.98
N LEU A 265 1.70 -3.38 -1.63
CA LEU A 265 2.55 -4.56 -1.69
C LEU A 265 1.92 -5.53 -2.68
N SER A 266 2.68 -5.94 -3.70
CA SER A 266 2.18 -6.88 -4.71
C SER A 266 2.82 -8.26 -4.56
N TYR A 267 2.01 -9.30 -4.65
CA TYR A 267 2.39 -10.71 -4.49
C TYR A 267 1.86 -11.55 -5.63
N SER A 268 2.61 -12.57 -6.03
CA SER A 268 2.13 -13.63 -6.92
C SER A 268 1.39 -14.71 -6.13
N THR A 269 0.36 -15.28 -6.73
CA THR A 269 -0.49 -16.31 -6.11
C THR A 269 -0.39 -17.64 -6.85
N THR A 270 -0.78 -18.73 -6.19
CA THR A 270 -0.85 -20.07 -6.80
C THR A 270 -1.87 -20.15 -7.93
N ASP A 271 -2.84 -19.23 -7.96
CA ASP A 271 -3.92 -19.16 -8.95
C ASP A 271 -3.50 -18.38 -10.22
N ASN A 272 -2.19 -18.12 -10.38
CA ASN A 272 -1.62 -17.31 -11.47
C ASN A 272 -2.24 -15.90 -11.57
N MET A 273 -2.55 -15.32 -10.41
CA MET A 273 -2.96 -13.92 -10.28
C MET A 273 -1.91 -13.13 -9.50
N THR A 274 -1.88 -11.82 -9.73
CA THR A 274 -1.19 -10.87 -8.86
C THR A 274 -2.20 -10.26 -7.90
N VAL A 275 -1.88 -10.26 -6.61
CA VAL A 275 -2.61 -9.56 -5.57
C VAL A 275 -1.84 -8.31 -5.19
N SER A 276 -2.49 -7.15 -5.23
CA SER A 276 -1.96 -5.89 -4.68
C SER A 276 -2.72 -5.54 -3.41
N LEU A 277 -2.05 -5.57 -2.27
CA LEU A 277 -2.57 -5.15 -0.98
C LEU A 277 -2.34 -3.65 -0.80
N PHE A 278 -3.37 -2.90 -0.43
CA PHE A 278 -3.29 -1.45 -0.24
C PHE A 278 -3.39 -1.07 1.24
N PHE A 279 -2.39 -0.31 1.68
CA PHE A 279 -2.26 0.18 3.03
C PHE A 279 -2.42 1.70 3.03
N TYR A 280 -3.27 2.19 3.92
CA TYR A 280 -3.58 3.60 4.07
C TYR A 280 -3.23 4.07 5.47
N GLU A 281 -2.90 5.35 5.59
CA GLU A 281 -2.53 5.93 6.88
C GLU A 281 -3.72 5.98 7.84
N VAL A 282 -3.49 5.47 9.05
CA VAL A 282 -4.38 5.53 10.20
C VAL A 282 -3.52 5.80 11.42
N ASN A 283 -3.69 6.97 12.05
CA ASN A 283 -2.96 7.37 13.25
C ASN A 283 -1.42 7.31 13.10
N GLY A 284 -0.88 7.75 11.96
CA GLY A 284 0.57 7.75 11.72
C GLY A 284 1.14 6.43 11.18
N LEU A 285 0.31 5.38 11.03
CA LEU A 285 0.72 4.04 10.61
C LEU A 285 -0.04 3.59 9.36
N TYR A 286 0.61 2.85 8.47
CA TYR A 286 -0.03 2.32 7.27
C TYR A 286 -0.68 0.97 7.55
N ARG A 287 -2.01 0.94 7.49
CA ARG A 287 -2.86 -0.21 7.82
C ARG A 287 -3.49 -0.78 6.56
N LEU A 288 -3.49 -2.11 6.42
CA LEU A 288 -4.18 -2.81 5.34
C LEU A 288 -5.66 -2.42 5.32
N LYS A 289 -6.20 -2.03 4.17
CA LYS A 289 -7.63 -1.71 4.01
C LYS A 289 -8.30 -2.45 2.88
N SER A 290 -7.59 -2.69 1.78
CA SER A 290 -8.17 -3.25 0.58
C SER A 290 -7.15 -4.06 -0.20
N MET A 291 -7.64 -4.79 -1.20
CA MET A 291 -6.83 -5.48 -2.18
C MET A 291 -7.41 -5.30 -3.57
N MET A 292 -6.56 -5.47 -4.58
CA MET A 292 -6.96 -5.70 -5.97
C MET A 292 -6.30 -6.97 -6.48
N THR A 293 -6.88 -7.53 -7.53
CA THR A 293 -6.36 -8.71 -8.23
C THR A 293 -6.23 -8.40 -9.71
N SER A 294 -5.13 -8.80 -10.33
CA SER A 294 -4.94 -8.77 -11.79
C SER A 294 -4.45 -10.13 -12.28
N THR A 295 -4.70 -10.42 -13.55
CA THR A 295 -4.06 -11.56 -14.22
C THR A 295 -2.57 -11.28 -14.39
N VAL A 296 -1.75 -12.33 -14.31
CA VAL A 296 -0.30 -12.27 -14.60
C VAL A 296 -0.04 -12.07 -16.09
#